data_AF-A0A5K0WZ06-F1
#
_entry.id   AF-A0A5K0WZ06-F1
#
_cell.length_a   1.000
_cell.length_b   1.000
_cell.length_c   1.000
_cell.angle_alpha   90.00
_cell.angle_beta   90.00
_cell.angle_gamma   90.00
#
_symmetry.space_group_name_H-M   'P 1'
#
loop_
_entity.id
_entity.type
_entity.pdbx_description
1 polymer ?
#
loop_
_entity_poly.entity_id
_entity_poly.type
_entity_poly.pdbx_seq_one_letter_code
_entity_poly.pdbx_strand_id
1 'polypeptide(L)'
;FFPSRYNREIKRVKVEIEYLLMQIIERRRDGVEIGRSASYGNGLLGLLLEQVENKNSKSNFTIQHLIDECKTFFFTGHETTGLLLTWTVMLLACNPSWQEKAREEVLRVCQGSPPSADHLTKLPL
;
A
#
# COMPACT_ATOMS: atom_id res chain seq x y z
N PHE A 1 -6.74 -29.49 4.08
CA PHE A 1 -6.10 -28.57 5.05
C PHE A 1 -6.32 -29.10 6.47
N PHE A 2 -5.26 -29.17 7.29
CA PHE A 2 -5.32 -29.69 8.67
C PHE A 2 -5.98 -28.67 9.62
N PRO A 3 -6.90 -29.05 10.53
CA PRO A 3 -7.66 -28.11 11.36
C PRO A 3 -6.88 -27.62 12.59
N SER A 4 -5.70 -27.01 12.39
CA SER A 4 -4.89 -26.40 13.45
C SER A 4 -5.45 -25.05 13.91
N ARG A 5 -5.08 -24.62 15.11
CA ARG A 5 -5.34 -23.25 15.61
C ARG A 5 -4.84 -22.19 14.62
N TYR A 6 -3.65 -22.39 14.05
CA TYR A 6 -3.05 -21.51 13.06
C TYR A 6 -3.92 -21.37 11.80
N ASN A 7 -4.40 -22.48 11.23
CA ASN A 7 -5.23 -22.43 10.02
C ASN A 7 -6.61 -21.80 10.28
N ARG A 8 -7.15 -21.94 11.50
CA ARG A 8 -8.39 -21.24 11.90
C ARG A 8 -8.16 -19.73 12.00
N GLU A 9 -7.02 -19.31 12.53
CA GLU A 9 -6.68 -17.90 12.66
C GLU A 9 -6.46 -17.25 11.29
N ILE A 10 -5.68 -17.88 10.40
CA ILE A 10 -5.53 -17.42 9.01
C ILE A 10 -6.89 -17.23 8.34
N LYS A 11 -7.80 -18.21 8.50
CA LYS A 11 -9.13 -18.13 7.90
C LYS A 11 -9.93 -16.95 8.46
N ARG A 12 -9.86 -16.71 9.78
CA ARG A 12 -10.52 -15.56 10.43
C ARG A 12 -9.98 -14.24 9.88
N VAL A 13 -8.67 -14.06 9.89
CA VAL A 13 -8.02 -12.83 9.42
C VAL A 13 -8.29 -12.59 7.94
N LYS A 14 -8.30 -13.65 7.11
CA LYS A 14 -8.66 -13.54 5.69
C LYS A 14 -10.08 -12.98 5.50
N VAL A 15 -11.05 -13.50 6.25
CA VAL A 15 -12.45 -13.02 6.20
C VAL A 15 -12.55 -11.58 6.66
N GLU A 16 -11.82 -11.20 7.71
CA GLU A 16 -11.78 -9.83 8.21
C GLU A 16 -11.20 -8.86 7.19
N ILE A 17 -10.09 -9.22 6.53
CA ILE A 17 -9.49 -8.41 5.45
C ILE A 17 -10.47 -8.22 4.29
N GLU A 18 -11.14 -9.29 3.85
CA GLU A 18 -12.15 -9.22 2.79
C GLU A 18 -13.30 -8.28 3.16
N TYR A 19 -13.78 -8.39 4.40
CA TYR A 19 -14.83 -7.52 4.92
C TYR A 19 -14.40 -6.04 4.95
N LEU A 20 -13.21 -5.75 5.45
CA LEU A 20 -12.68 -4.37 5.51
C LEU A 20 -12.48 -3.76 4.12
N LEU A 21 -11.96 -4.55 3.17
CA LEU A 21 -11.81 -4.09 1.78
C LEU A 21 -13.17 -3.78 1.16
N MET A 22 -14.16 -4.65 1.36
CA MET A 22 -15.52 -4.42 0.87
C MET A 22 -16.12 -3.15 1.46
N GLN A 23 -15.95 -2.90 2.77
CA GLN A 23 -16.42 -1.65 3.38
C GLN A 23 -15.76 -0.39 2.80
N ILE A 24 -14.49 -0.46 2.36
CA ILE A 24 -13.82 0.69 1.73
C ILE A 24 -14.35 0.89 0.31
N ILE A 25 -14.59 -0.20 -0.42
CA ILE A 25 -15.17 -0.18 -1.77
C ILE A 25 -16.55 0.46 -1.74
N GLU A 26 -17.45 -0.03 -0.88
CA GLU A 26 -18.82 0.48 -0.78
C GLU A 26 -18.83 1.96 -0.39
N ARG A 27 -18.01 2.37 0.58
CA ARG A 27 -17.87 3.81 0.93
C ARG A 27 -17.41 4.68 -0.25
N ARG A 28 -16.57 4.16 -1.14
CA ARG A 28 -16.11 4.89 -2.34
C ARG A 28 -17.19 4.94 -3.41
N ARG A 29 -17.95 3.86 -3.59
CA ARG A 29 -19.13 3.82 -4.48
C ARG A 29 -20.17 4.84 -4.07
N ASP A 30 -20.60 4.78 -2.81
CA ASP A 30 -21.58 5.70 -2.25
C ASP A 30 -21.16 7.16 -2.48
N GLY A 31 -19.87 7.46 -2.22
CA GLY A 31 -19.33 8.81 -2.39
C GLY A 31 -19.42 9.33 -3.82
N VAL A 32 -19.27 8.48 -4.83
CA VAL A 32 -19.43 8.86 -6.25
C VAL A 32 -20.90 8.94 -6.63
N GLU A 33 -21.72 7.99 -6.20
CA GLU A 33 -23.16 7.94 -6.51
C GLU A 33 -23.93 9.16 -5.99
N ILE A 34 -23.64 9.60 -4.76
CA ILE A 34 -24.24 10.81 -4.17
C ILE A 34 -23.56 12.11 -4.62
N GLY A 35 -22.58 12.05 -5.53
CA GLY A 35 -21.88 13.21 -6.07
C GLY A 35 -20.92 13.90 -5.09
N ARG A 36 -20.54 13.26 -3.97
CA ARG A 36 -19.57 13.79 -3.00
C ARG A 36 -18.13 13.70 -3.51
N SER A 37 -17.85 12.76 -4.40
CA SER A 37 -16.55 12.54 -5.03
C SER A 37 -16.71 12.41 -6.54
N ALA A 38 -15.76 12.97 -7.31
CA ALA A 38 -15.74 12.83 -8.76
C ALA A 38 -15.14 11.48 -9.22
N SER A 39 -14.45 10.75 -8.34
CA SER A 39 -13.84 9.45 -8.65
C SER A 39 -13.76 8.53 -7.43
N TYR A 40 -13.40 7.28 -7.66
CA TYR A 40 -13.17 6.26 -6.62
C TYR A 40 -11.82 6.42 -5.89
N GLY A 41 -11.11 7.53 -6.10
CA GLY A 41 -9.78 7.81 -5.56
C GLY A 41 -8.66 7.53 -6.57
N ASN A 42 -7.48 8.10 -6.31
CA ASN A 42 -6.31 8.07 -7.20
C ASN A 42 -5.32 6.93 -6.93
N GLY A 43 -5.49 6.17 -5.85
CA GLY A 43 -4.66 5.01 -5.53
C GLY A 43 -5.10 3.74 -6.27
N LEU A 44 -4.30 2.67 -6.13
CA LEU A 44 -4.53 1.36 -6.77
C LEU A 44 -5.99 0.89 -6.67
N LEU A 45 -6.57 0.90 -5.47
CA LEU A 45 -7.95 0.47 -5.25
C LEU A 45 -8.97 1.29 -6.07
N GLY A 46 -8.74 2.60 -6.21
CA GLY A 46 -9.63 3.47 -6.97
C GLY A 46 -9.55 3.21 -8.47
N LEU A 47 -8.32 3.03 -8.98
CA LEU A 47 -8.07 2.68 -10.38
C LEU A 47 -8.68 1.32 -10.75
N LEU A 48 -8.51 0.31 -9.88
CA LEU A 48 -9.12 -1.00 -10.10
C LEU A 48 -10.64 -0.95 -10.00
N LEU A 49 -11.20 -0.15 -9.09
CA LEU A 49 -12.66 0.00 -8.95
C LEU A 49 -13.24 0.68 -10.19
N GLU A 50 -12.56 1.68 -10.75
CA GLU A 50 -12.95 2.29 -12.02
C GLU A 50 -13.01 1.27 -13.17
N GLN A 51 -12.09 0.29 -13.20
CA GLN A 51 -12.15 -0.80 -14.18
C GLN A 51 -13.34 -1.74 -13.97
N VAL A 52 -13.69 -2.04 -12.71
CA VAL A 52 -14.88 -2.86 -12.39
C VAL A 52 -16.17 -2.14 -12.79
N GLU A 53 -16.24 -0.83 -12.56
CA GLU A 53 -17.44 -0.02 -12.84
C GLU A 53 -17.58 0.39 -14.31
N ASN A 54 -16.53 0.23 -15.12
CA ASN A 54 -16.55 0.57 -16.53
C ASN A 54 -17.43 -0.40 -17.34
N LYS A 55 -18.70 -0.04 -17.52
CA LYS A 55 -19.70 -0.80 -18.28
C LYS A 55 -19.36 -1.03 -19.76
N ASN A 56 -18.43 -0.24 -20.31
CA ASN A 56 -17.96 -0.39 -21.69
C ASN A 56 -16.75 -1.33 -21.81
N SER A 57 -16.17 -1.74 -20.68
CA SER A 57 -15.07 -2.70 -20.67
C SER A 57 -15.59 -4.09 -21.05
N LYS A 58 -14.92 -4.73 -22.02
CA LYS A 58 -15.12 -6.16 -22.33
C LYS A 58 -14.36 -7.08 -21.36
N SER A 59 -13.72 -6.52 -20.33
CA SER A 59 -12.96 -7.32 -19.37
C SER A 59 -13.91 -8.01 -18.37
N ASN A 60 -13.66 -9.29 -18.08
CA ASN A 60 -14.34 -10.02 -17.01
C ASN A 60 -13.75 -9.67 -15.62
N PHE A 61 -13.36 -8.41 -15.41
CA PHE A 61 -12.70 -8.00 -14.18
C PHE A 61 -13.74 -7.78 -13.08
N THR A 62 -13.82 -8.73 -12.15
CA THR A 62 -14.82 -8.75 -11.07
C THR A 62 -14.32 -8.05 -9.81
N ILE A 63 -15.25 -7.76 -8.90
CA ILE A 63 -14.90 -7.22 -7.58
C ILE A 63 -13.99 -8.15 -6.78
N GLN A 64 -14.13 -9.47 -6.97
CA GLN A 64 -13.26 -10.45 -6.34
C GLN A 64 -11.84 -10.36 -6.88
N HIS A 65 -11.66 -10.18 -8.20
CA HIS A 65 -10.34 -9.95 -8.79
C HIS A 65 -9.69 -8.68 -8.27
N LEU A 66 -10.46 -7.59 -8.12
CA LEU A 66 -9.97 -6.36 -7.49
C LEU A 66 -9.47 -6.60 -6.06
N ILE A 67 -10.25 -7.31 -5.24
CA ILE A 67 -9.90 -7.61 -3.85
C ILE A 67 -8.63 -8.46 -3.80
N ASP A 68 -8.52 -9.47 -4.64
CA ASP A 68 -7.37 -10.38 -4.67
C ASP A 68 -6.10 -9.69 -5.18
N GLU A 69 -6.21 -8.81 -6.17
CA GLU A 69 -5.09 -8.00 -6.67
C GLU A 69 -4.61 -7.00 -5.61
N CYS A 70 -5.54 -6.33 -4.93
CA CYS A 70 -5.22 -5.43 -3.83
C CYS A 70 -4.46 -6.17 -2.72
N LYS A 71 -4.97 -7.34 -2.26
CA LYS A 71 -4.28 -8.15 -1.24
C LYS A 71 -2.86 -8.50 -1.69
N THR A 72 -2.70 -8.96 -2.92
CA THR A 72 -1.40 -9.36 -3.49
C THR A 72 -0.42 -8.20 -3.42
N PHE A 73 -0.80 -7.02 -3.94
CA PHE A 73 0.04 -5.84 -3.93
C PHE A 73 0.45 -5.42 -2.51
N PHE A 74 -0.50 -5.41 -1.56
CA PHE A 74 -0.23 -5.04 -0.17
C PHE A 74 0.73 -6.02 0.51
N PHE A 75 0.50 -7.33 0.39
CA PHE A 75 1.34 -8.33 1.06
C PHE A 75 2.77 -8.35 0.51
N THR A 76 2.91 -8.33 -0.82
CA THR A 76 4.23 -8.31 -1.47
C THR A 76 5.03 -7.08 -1.05
N GLY A 77 4.41 -5.90 -1.01
CA GLY A 77 5.08 -4.66 -0.62
C GLY A 77 5.42 -4.60 0.87
N HIS A 78 4.54 -5.10 1.73
CA HIS A 78 4.69 -5.01 3.18
C HIS A 78 5.84 -5.88 3.71
N GLU A 79 5.89 -7.16 3.34
CA GLU A 79 6.90 -8.09 3.86
C GLU A 79 8.31 -7.72 3.41
N THR A 80 8.49 -7.41 2.12
CA THR A 80 9.80 -7.10 1.54
C THR A 80 10.33 -5.74 2.01
N THR A 81 9.50 -4.68 1.95
CA THR A 81 9.90 -3.33 2.38
C THR A 81 10.10 -3.28 3.88
N GLY A 82 9.24 -3.94 4.66
CA GLY A 82 9.38 -4.01 6.11
C GLY A 82 10.68 -4.68 6.54
N LEU A 83 11.03 -5.81 5.90
CA LEU A 83 12.30 -6.49 6.15
C LEU A 83 13.49 -5.61 5.75
N LEU A 84 13.46 -5.00 4.56
CA LEU A 84 14.50 -4.10 4.08
C LEU A 84 14.74 -2.96 5.09
N LEU A 85 13.68 -2.24 5.49
CA LEU A 85 13.78 -1.14 6.45
C LEU A 85 14.31 -1.60 7.80
N THR A 86 13.91 -2.79 8.26
CA THR A 86 14.42 -3.37 9.52
C THR A 86 15.94 -3.52 9.45
N TRP A 87 16.46 -4.11 8.38
CA TRP A 87 17.91 -4.25 8.18
C TRP A 87 18.61 -2.91 7.97
N THR A 88 18.03 -1.99 7.19
CA THR A 88 18.58 -0.65 6.98
C THR A 88 18.75 0.09 8.31
N VAL A 89 17.70 0.13 9.14
CA VAL A 89 17.77 0.80 10.45
C VAL A 89 18.77 0.13 11.38
N MET A 90 18.81 -1.21 11.40
CA MET A 90 19.79 -1.96 12.19
C MET A 90 21.23 -1.67 11.75
N LEU A 91 21.51 -1.66 10.45
CA LEU A 91 22.83 -1.36 9.91
C LEU A 91 23.25 0.09 10.21
N LEU A 92 22.35 1.06 10.09
CA LEU A 92 22.63 2.46 10.44
C LEU A 92 22.93 2.60 11.94
N ALA A 93 22.16 1.95 12.81
CA ALA A 93 22.38 1.98 14.26
C ALA A 93 23.74 1.38 14.66
N CYS A 94 24.19 0.32 13.96
CA CYS A 94 25.49 -0.30 14.18
C CYS A 94 26.66 0.49 13.53
N ASN A 95 26.38 1.46 12.65
CA ASN A 95 27.38 2.24 11.93
C ASN A 95 27.11 3.75 12.05
N PRO A 96 27.38 4.38 13.21
CA PRO A 96 27.03 5.79 13.45
C PRO A 96 27.64 6.77 12.44
N SER A 97 28.82 6.48 11.90
CA SER A 97 29.45 7.32 10.86
C SER A 97 28.66 7.34 9.55
N TRP A 98 28.01 6.23 9.17
CA TRP A 98 27.12 6.16 8.02
C TRP A 98 25.76 6.78 8.32
N GLN A 99 25.25 6.59 9.53
CA GLN A 99 24.03 7.25 9.98
C GLN A 99 24.15 8.78 9.92
N GLU A 100 25.28 9.34 10.37
CA GLU A 100 25.49 10.79 10.33
C GLU A 100 25.56 11.30 8.89
N LYS A 101 26.31 10.63 8.00
CA LYS A 101 26.37 10.99 6.58
C LYS A 101 25.00 11.01 5.91
N ALA A 102 24.18 9.98 6.14
CA ALA A 102 22.83 9.91 5.59
C ALA A 102 21.94 11.05 6.15
N ARG A 103 22.06 11.36 7.45
CA ARG A 103 21.34 12.47 8.10
C ARG A 103 21.75 13.83 7.52
N GLU A 104 23.05 14.08 7.40
CA GLU A 104 23.61 15.31 6.82
C GLU A 104 23.13 15.51 5.38
N GLU A 105 23.08 14.44 4.57
CA GLU A 105 22.57 14.51 3.21
C GLU A 105 21.10 14.92 3.16
N VAL A 106 20.25 14.27 3.96
CA VAL A 106 18.81 14.60 4.04
C VAL A 106 18.63 16.04 4.49
N LEU A 107 19.38 16.51 5.50
CA LEU A 107 19.31 17.89 5.96
C LEU A 107 19.73 18.90 4.88
N ARG A 108 20.79 18.60 4.13
CA ARG A 108 21.29 19.44 3.04
C ARG A 108 20.30 19.52 1.87
N VAL A 109 19.69 18.39 1.49
CA VAL A 109 18.81 18.29 0.33
C VAL A 109 17.41 18.79 0.65
N CYS A 110 16.85 18.39 1.79
CA CYS A 110 15.48 18.71 2.15
C CYS A 110 15.35 20.05 2.90
N GLN A 111 16.46 20.58 3.47
CA GLN A 111 16.50 21.89 4.14
C GLN A 111 15.42 22.07 5.21
N GLY A 112 15.12 21.01 5.96
CA GLY A 112 14.07 21.00 6.99
C GLY A 112 12.64 20.86 6.47
N SER A 113 12.44 20.84 5.15
CA SER A 113 11.15 20.51 4.53
C SER A 113 10.92 18.99 4.49
N PRO A 114 9.66 18.52 4.45
CA PRO A 114 9.37 17.10 4.23
C PRO A 114 10.01 16.59 2.91
N PRO A 115 10.59 15.38 2.91
CA PRO A 115 11.08 14.74 1.68
C PRO A 115 9.97 14.62 0.62
N SER A 116 10.32 14.83 -0.66
CA SER A 116 9.42 14.76 -1.80
C SER A 116 10.10 14.01 -2.95
N ALA A 117 9.33 13.67 -3.99
CA ALA A 117 9.86 12.97 -5.17
C ALA A 117 11.02 13.74 -5.84
N ASP A 118 10.97 15.08 -5.83
CA ASP A 118 12.00 15.95 -6.41
C ASP A 118 13.34 15.93 -5.64
N HIS A 119 13.34 15.40 -4.41
CA HIS A 119 14.53 15.24 -3.60
C HIS A 119 15.25 13.90 -3.87
N LEU A 120 14.54 12.88 -4.39
CA LEU A 120 15.09 11.52 -4.51
C LEU A 120 16.35 11.46 -5.37
N THR A 121 16.37 12.16 -6.50
CA THR A 121 17.54 12.18 -7.41
C THR A 121 18.74 12.93 -6.81
N LYS A 122 18.54 13.63 -5.69
CA LYS A 122 19.55 14.42 -4.99
C LYS A 122 20.09 13.74 -3.73
N LEU A 123 19.65 12.50 -3.45
CA LEU A 123 20.07 11.67 -2.32
C LEU A 123 20.93 10.46 -2.80
N PRO A 124 22.18 10.66 -3.24
CA PRO A 124 23.04 9.59 -3.78
C PRO A 124 23.75 8.72 -2.73
N LEU A 125 23.72 9.05 -1.44
CA LEU A 125 24.42 8.29 -0.38
C LEU A 125 23.75 6.97 0.02
#